data_AF-A0A220SAV1-F1
#
_entry.id   AF-A0A220SAV1-F1
#
_cell.length_a   1.000
_cell.length_b   1.000
_cell.length_c   1.000
_cell.angle_alpha   90.00
_cell.angle_beta   90.00
_cell.angle_gamma   90.00
#
_symmetry.space_group_name_H-M   'P 1'
#
loop_
_entity.id
_entity.type
_entity.pdbx_description
1 polymer ?
#
loop_
_entity_poly.entity_id
_entity_poly.type
_entity_poly.pdbx_seq_one_letter_code
_entity_poly.pdbx_strand_id
1 'polypeptide(L)'
;MKFKFLFLLILISTKFFATGQQSNFITIQGKKYELLNDPLEGYFEKHPDDHPIYGEKFVRKNENGDETFLMTTSNHRGYIAYFEIIDNELFLVDLTITDPDSDSEKQISMFNKIFPNKKTKLNYSGILTVPNGDFIDSDNFGFSSYYSSYLILTLRNDILTKNKELQNEEYIKFKIRQFKEFQKTKEYRIAYENYIKDTRENEEWDLSDENTKELSKEEIKQIKKQYSKKPTKDEIDNFLFMMSNLEKIYVDY
;
A
#
# COMPACT_ATOMS: atom_id res chain seq x y z
N MET A 1 41.81 35.68 3.35
CA MET A 1 40.44 36.07 3.71
C MET A 1 39.61 34.81 3.91
N LYS A 2 38.86 34.76 5.01
CA LYS A 2 38.15 33.57 5.50
C LYS A 2 36.84 33.38 4.71
N PHE A 3 36.76 32.35 3.86
CA PHE A 3 35.46 31.84 3.44
C PHE A 3 34.94 30.92 4.55
N LYS A 4 34.05 31.46 5.39
CA LYS A 4 33.25 30.65 6.32
C LYS A 4 32.20 29.93 5.48
N PHE A 5 32.46 28.67 5.11
CA PHE A 5 31.38 27.79 4.67
C PHE A 5 30.55 27.41 5.90
N LEU A 6 29.43 28.12 6.07
CA LEU A 6 28.37 27.74 6.97
C LEU A 6 27.68 26.52 6.36
N PHE A 7 28.12 25.31 6.71
CA PHE A 7 27.32 24.11 6.46
C PHE A 7 26.15 24.16 7.45
N LEU A 8 25.02 24.66 6.96
CA LEU A 8 23.74 24.60 7.62
C LEU A 8 23.42 23.11 7.84
N LEU A 9 23.47 22.67 9.09
CA LEU A 9 22.88 21.42 9.54
C LEU A 9 21.37 21.48 9.23
N ILE A 10 20.99 20.96 8.06
CA ILE A 10 19.62 20.61 7.75
C ILE A 10 19.30 19.36 8.59
N LEU A 11 19.06 19.57 9.89
CA LEU A 11 18.18 18.72 10.69
C LEU A 11 16.73 19.14 10.43
N ILE A 12 16.38 19.31 9.15
CA ILE A 12 14.97 19.31 8.79
C ILE A 12 14.60 17.84 8.87
N SER A 13 13.80 17.50 9.88
CA SER A 13 12.90 16.36 9.80
C SER A 13 12.02 16.62 8.58
N THR A 14 12.54 16.35 7.39
CA THR A 14 11.76 16.36 6.18
C THR A 14 10.77 15.25 6.43
N LYS A 15 9.52 15.61 6.75
CA LYS A 15 8.40 14.70 6.56
C LYS A 15 8.64 14.16 5.17
N PHE A 16 9.06 12.89 5.07
CA PHE A 16 9.19 12.26 3.77
C PHE A 16 7.83 12.49 3.12
N PHE A 17 7.81 13.28 2.04
CA PHE A 17 6.61 13.48 1.23
C PHE A 17 6.41 12.19 0.43
N ALA A 18 6.23 11.08 1.14
CA ALA A 18 5.60 9.92 0.54
C ALA A 18 4.19 10.37 0.12
N THR A 19 3.72 9.89 -1.02
CA THR A 19 2.39 10.25 -1.51
C THR A 19 1.45 9.15 -1.05
N GLY A 20 0.32 9.51 -0.44
CA GLY A 20 -0.71 8.54 -0.08
C GLY A 20 -1.12 7.72 -1.31
N GLN A 21 -1.41 6.44 -1.09
CA GLN A 21 -1.79 5.55 -2.16
C GLN A 21 -3.19 5.90 -2.67
N GLN A 22 -3.34 6.01 -3.99
CA GLN A 22 -4.61 6.24 -4.65
C GLN A 22 -5.58 5.10 -4.34
N SER A 23 -6.77 5.46 -3.88
CA SER A 23 -7.81 4.52 -3.47
C SER A 23 -8.45 3.78 -4.64
N ASN A 24 -8.83 2.53 -4.36
CA ASN A 24 -9.90 1.86 -5.10
C ASN A 24 -11.25 2.46 -4.69
N PHE A 25 -12.30 2.13 -5.43
CA PHE A 25 -13.64 2.62 -5.14
C PHE A 25 -14.63 1.48 -4.96
N ILE A 26 -15.61 1.68 -4.09
CA ILE A 26 -16.73 0.77 -3.89
C ILE A 26 -18.06 1.51 -3.93
N THR A 27 -19.04 0.97 -4.65
CA THR A 27 -20.40 1.47 -4.65
C THR A 27 -21.27 0.61 -3.73
N ILE A 28 -21.94 1.24 -2.77
CA ILE A 28 -22.84 0.60 -1.80
C ILE A 28 -24.15 1.37 -1.83
N GLN A 29 -25.27 0.68 -2.10
CA GLN A 29 -26.60 1.29 -2.20
C GLN A 29 -26.64 2.51 -3.15
N GLY A 30 -25.90 2.43 -4.27
CA GLY A 30 -25.82 3.51 -5.27
C GLY A 30 -24.92 4.68 -4.90
N LYS A 31 -24.32 4.71 -3.70
CA LYS A 31 -23.33 5.73 -3.31
C LYS A 31 -21.92 5.18 -3.48
N LYS A 32 -21.05 5.96 -4.13
CA LYS A 32 -19.63 5.65 -4.34
C LYS A 32 -18.80 6.11 -3.14
N TYR A 33 -17.87 5.27 -2.72
CA TYR A 33 -16.93 5.50 -1.64
C TYR A 33 -15.51 5.09 -2.05
N GLU A 34 -14.52 5.61 -1.35
CA GLU A 34 -13.14 5.13 -1.41
C GLU A 34 -12.98 3.82 -0.62
N LEU A 35 -11.92 3.09 -0.90
CA LEU A 35 -11.44 1.96 -0.13
C LEU A 35 -10.04 2.26 0.40
N LEU A 36 -9.79 1.88 1.65
CA LEU A 36 -8.48 1.98 2.31
C LEU A 36 -7.73 0.63 2.32
N ASN A 37 -8.08 -0.27 1.40
CA ASN A 37 -7.42 -1.54 1.18
C ASN A 37 -7.69 -2.09 -0.23
N ASP A 38 -6.97 -3.15 -0.60
CA ASP A 38 -6.82 -3.61 -1.98
C ASP A 38 -7.26 -5.06 -2.18
N PRO A 39 -8.58 -5.32 -2.27
CA PRO A 39 -9.09 -6.70 -2.33
C PRO A 39 -8.73 -7.44 -3.63
N LEU A 40 -8.27 -6.73 -4.67
CA LEU A 40 -7.87 -7.33 -5.95
C LEU A 40 -6.46 -7.93 -5.95
N GLU A 41 -5.57 -7.51 -5.04
CA GLU A 41 -4.19 -8.02 -4.99
C GLU A 41 -4.14 -9.54 -4.82
N GLY A 42 -5.02 -10.09 -3.98
CA GLY A 42 -5.11 -11.55 -3.78
C GLY A 42 -5.55 -12.33 -5.03
N TYR A 43 -6.17 -11.68 -6.01
CA TYR A 43 -6.42 -12.27 -7.34
C TYR A 43 -5.13 -12.30 -8.16
N PHE A 44 -4.42 -11.18 -8.25
CA PHE A 44 -3.17 -11.10 -9.02
C PHE A 44 -2.02 -11.93 -8.44
N GLU A 45 -1.98 -12.14 -7.12
CA GLU A 45 -1.07 -13.12 -6.50
C GLU A 45 -1.24 -14.54 -7.07
N LYS A 46 -2.47 -14.91 -7.45
CA LYS A 46 -2.81 -16.23 -8.00
C LYS A 46 -2.82 -16.24 -9.54
N HIS A 47 -2.99 -15.08 -10.15
CA HIS A 47 -3.09 -14.86 -11.58
C HIS A 47 -2.16 -13.71 -12.01
N PRO A 48 -0.83 -13.86 -11.84
CA PRO A 48 0.11 -12.75 -12.06
C PRO A 48 0.09 -12.20 -13.49
N ASP A 49 -0.10 -13.09 -14.49
CA ASP A 49 -0.17 -12.71 -15.91
C ASP A 49 -1.35 -11.79 -16.25
N ASP A 50 -2.39 -11.76 -15.39
CA ASP A 50 -3.56 -10.92 -15.56
C ASP A 50 -3.36 -9.51 -15.00
N HIS A 51 -2.26 -9.26 -14.28
CA HIS A 51 -1.99 -7.95 -13.70
C HIS A 51 -1.83 -6.90 -14.83
N PRO A 52 -2.59 -5.79 -14.81
CA PRO A 52 -2.64 -4.85 -15.95
C PRO A 52 -1.32 -4.12 -16.23
N ILE A 53 -0.45 -4.02 -15.21
CA ILE A 53 0.87 -3.36 -15.29
C ILE A 53 2.02 -4.37 -15.33
N TYR A 54 2.07 -5.32 -14.40
CA TYR A 54 3.18 -6.27 -14.25
C TYR A 54 2.95 -7.64 -14.94
N GLY A 55 1.75 -7.92 -15.44
CA GLY A 55 1.42 -9.22 -16.02
C GLY A 55 1.93 -9.33 -17.46
N GLU A 56 2.56 -10.46 -17.79
CA GLU A 56 3.20 -10.68 -19.10
C GLU A 56 2.28 -10.39 -20.30
N LYS A 57 0.96 -10.55 -20.14
CA LYS A 57 -0.05 -10.27 -21.19
C LYS A 57 -0.14 -8.80 -21.58
N PHE A 58 0.24 -7.90 -20.68
CA PHE A 58 0.02 -6.45 -20.82
C PHE A 58 1.30 -5.62 -20.68
N VAL A 59 2.40 -6.23 -20.25
CA VAL A 59 3.71 -5.56 -20.17
C VAL A 59 4.06 -4.92 -21.51
N ARG A 60 4.33 -3.62 -21.46
CA ARG A 60 4.79 -2.85 -22.61
C ARG A 60 6.30 -2.91 -22.69
N LYS A 61 6.83 -2.87 -23.92
CA LYS A 61 8.26 -2.79 -24.16
C LYS A 61 8.59 -1.52 -24.94
N ASN A 62 9.68 -0.85 -24.56
CA ASN A 62 10.22 0.27 -25.33
C ASN A 62 10.88 -0.23 -26.64
N GLU A 63 11.40 0.70 -27.43
CA GLU A 63 12.09 0.40 -28.70
C GLU A 63 13.32 -0.52 -28.56
N ASN A 64 13.94 -0.55 -27.37
CA ASN A 64 15.08 -1.41 -27.06
C ASN A 64 14.64 -2.80 -26.54
N GLY A 65 13.34 -3.03 -26.38
CA GLY A 65 12.79 -4.27 -25.84
C GLY A 65 12.72 -4.31 -24.31
N ASP A 66 13.06 -3.22 -23.62
CA ASP A 66 12.98 -3.14 -22.16
C ASP A 66 11.53 -2.93 -21.71
N GLU A 67 11.17 -3.56 -20.60
CA GLU A 67 9.83 -3.45 -20.03
C GLU A 67 9.57 -2.05 -19.46
N THR A 68 8.38 -1.51 -19.72
CA THR A 68 7.96 -0.19 -19.25
C THR A 68 6.70 -0.30 -18.40
N PHE A 69 6.76 0.22 -17.18
CA PHE A 69 5.66 0.21 -16.22
C PHE A 69 5.12 1.62 -16.00
N LEU A 70 3.79 1.76 -16.01
CA LEU A 70 3.11 3.03 -15.76
C LEU A 70 2.59 3.03 -14.33
N MET A 71 3.48 3.44 -13.43
CA MET A 71 3.18 3.61 -12.01
C MET A 71 3.65 4.99 -11.56
N THR A 72 2.99 5.53 -10.54
CA THR A 72 3.41 6.78 -9.88
C THR A 72 3.70 6.49 -8.43
N THR A 73 4.37 7.42 -7.73
CA THR A 73 4.57 7.32 -6.28
C THR A 73 3.25 7.35 -5.50
N SER A 74 2.20 7.93 -6.09
CA SER A 74 0.83 7.92 -5.55
C SER A 74 0.02 6.71 -5.97
N ASN A 75 0.48 5.91 -6.94
CA ASN A 75 -0.20 4.69 -7.35
C ASN A 75 0.79 3.61 -7.78
N HIS A 76 1.38 2.92 -6.81
CA HIS A 76 2.37 1.86 -7.07
C HIS A 76 1.77 0.63 -7.77
N ARG A 77 0.47 0.41 -7.65
CA ARG A 77 -0.24 -0.68 -8.32
C ARG A 77 -0.48 -0.38 -9.80
N GLY A 78 -0.48 0.90 -10.15
CA GLY A 78 -0.69 1.43 -11.50
C GLY A 78 -2.10 1.16 -12.07
N TYR A 79 -3.05 0.75 -11.22
CA TYR A 79 -4.46 0.60 -11.58
C TYR A 79 -5.38 1.20 -10.52
N ILE A 80 -6.64 1.38 -10.88
CA ILE A 80 -7.75 1.71 -9.96
C ILE A 80 -8.86 0.69 -10.19
N ALA A 81 -9.21 -0.06 -9.14
CA ALA A 81 -10.30 -1.02 -9.17
C ALA A 81 -11.61 -0.41 -8.67
N TYR A 82 -12.71 -0.80 -9.30
CA TYR A 82 -14.06 -0.37 -8.96
C TYR A 82 -14.90 -1.57 -8.56
N PHE A 83 -15.47 -1.50 -7.38
CA PHE A 83 -16.28 -2.55 -6.77
C PHE A 83 -17.73 -2.09 -6.58
N GLU A 84 -18.62 -3.05 -6.44
CA GLU A 84 -20.02 -2.81 -6.11
C GLU A 84 -20.52 -3.91 -5.17
N ILE A 85 -21.28 -3.52 -4.14
CA ILE A 85 -22.05 -4.47 -3.32
C ILE A 85 -23.49 -4.48 -3.80
N ILE A 86 -23.94 -5.63 -4.29
CA ILE A 86 -25.29 -5.86 -4.83
C ILE A 86 -25.85 -7.08 -4.12
N ASP A 87 -27.03 -6.97 -3.52
CA ASP A 87 -27.69 -8.09 -2.82
C ASP A 87 -26.76 -8.82 -1.81
N ASN A 88 -25.95 -8.03 -1.07
CA ASN A 88 -24.93 -8.49 -0.12
C ASN A 88 -23.74 -9.25 -0.74
N GLU A 89 -23.53 -9.18 -2.05
CA GLU A 89 -22.38 -9.77 -2.72
C GLU A 89 -21.47 -8.69 -3.31
N LEU A 90 -20.16 -8.87 -3.16
CA LEU A 90 -19.12 -8.02 -3.72
C LEU A 90 -18.81 -8.45 -5.17
N PHE A 91 -18.79 -7.47 -6.06
CA PHE A 91 -18.37 -7.64 -7.44
C PHE A 91 -17.29 -6.63 -7.79
N LEU A 92 -16.28 -7.07 -8.54
CA LEU A 92 -15.46 -6.18 -9.35
C LEU A 92 -16.28 -5.79 -10.60
N VAL A 93 -16.41 -4.50 -10.86
CA VAL A 93 -17.22 -3.97 -11.97
C VAL A 93 -16.40 -3.19 -13.00
N ASP A 94 -15.23 -2.68 -12.63
CA ASP A 94 -14.28 -2.09 -13.57
C ASP A 94 -12.86 -2.11 -12.99
N LEU A 95 -11.88 -1.93 -13.87
CA LEU A 95 -10.46 -1.81 -13.55
C LEU A 95 -9.84 -0.88 -14.58
N THR A 96 -9.30 0.25 -14.15
CA THR A 96 -8.69 1.24 -15.05
C THR A 96 -7.20 1.41 -14.82
N ILE A 97 -6.50 1.83 -15.86
CA ILE A 97 -5.12 2.30 -15.80
C ILE A 97 -5.03 3.68 -16.45
N THR A 98 -3.95 4.42 -16.18
CA THR A 98 -3.61 5.61 -16.96
C THR A 98 -3.28 5.20 -18.39
N ASP A 99 -3.92 5.88 -19.35
CA ASP A 99 -3.74 5.67 -20.78
C ASP A 99 -2.27 5.95 -21.15
N PRO A 100 -1.51 4.92 -21.52
CA PRO A 100 -0.09 5.04 -21.81
C PRO A 100 0.23 5.96 -22.98
N ASP A 101 -0.73 6.07 -23.91
CA ASP A 101 -0.57 6.73 -25.20
C ASP A 101 -1.17 8.14 -25.18
N SER A 102 -1.54 8.63 -23.99
CA SER A 102 -2.20 9.92 -23.78
C SER A 102 -1.35 10.86 -22.93
N ASP A 103 -1.19 12.10 -23.39
CA ASP A 103 -0.51 13.17 -22.65
C ASP A 103 -1.35 13.76 -21.49
N SER A 104 -2.59 13.31 -21.28
CA SER A 104 -3.58 13.98 -20.41
C SER A 104 -4.06 13.18 -19.20
N GLU A 105 -3.26 12.24 -18.66
CA GLU A 105 -3.61 11.35 -17.53
C GLU A 105 -4.98 10.63 -17.65
N LYS A 106 -5.45 10.47 -18.88
CA LYS A 106 -6.76 9.87 -19.17
C LYS A 106 -6.80 8.44 -18.64
N GLN A 107 -7.89 8.04 -17.98
CA GLN A 107 -8.07 6.66 -17.53
C GLN A 107 -8.72 5.81 -18.63
N ILE A 108 -8.23 4.59 -18.84
CA ILE A 108 -8.82 3.60 -19.76
C ILE A 108 -9.17 2.31 -19.01
N SER A 109 -10.32 1.72 -19.34
CA SER A 109 -10.73 0.44 -18.75
C SER A 109 -9.95 -0.73 -19.36
N MET A 110 -9.41 -1.56 -18.48
CA MET A 110 -8.79 -2.85 -18.78
C MET A 110 -9.71 -4.03 -18.46
N PHE A 111 -10.90 -3.75 -17.93
CA PHE A 111 -11.76 -4.78 -17.34
C PHE A 111 -12.11 -5.89 -18.33
N ASN A 112 -12.61 -5.56 -19.54
CA ASN A 112 -12.96 -6.57 -20.55
C ASN A 112 -11.74 -7.30 -21.17
N LYS A 113 -10.52 -6.79 -20.97
CA LYS A 113 -9.29 -7.46 -21.43
C LYS A 113 -8.84 -8.54 -20.45
N ILE A 114 -9.14 -8.37 -19.17
CA ILE A 114 -8.72 -9.26 -18.08
C ILE A 114 -9.86 -10.18 -17.68
N PHE A 115 -11.07 -9.64 -17.57
CA PHE A 115 -12.26 -10.33 -17.10
C PHE A 115 -13.27 -10.52 -18.25
N PRO A 116 -13.70 -11.75 -18.53
CA PRO A 116 -14.61 -12.03 -19.65
C PRO A 116 -16.05 -11.57 -19.41
N ASN A 117 -16.44 -11.36 -18.15
CA ASN A 117 -17.80 -11.03 -17.74
C ASN A 117 -17.90 -9.57 -17.31
N LYS A 118 -19.07 -8.93 -17.51
CA LYS A 118 -19.35 -7.53 -17.12
C LYS A 118 -19.26 -7.24 -15.61
N LYS A 119 -19.33 -8.28 -14.77
CA LYS A 119 -19.11 -8.24 -13.32
C LYS A 119 -18.41 -9.53 -12.92
N THR A 120 -17.44 -9.44 -12.03
CA THR A 120 -16.60 -10.58 -11.64
C THR A 120 -16.60 -10.77 -10.13
N LYS A 121 -16.81 -12.01 -9.70
CA LYS A 121 -16.60 -12.47 -8.32
C LYS A 121 -15.12 -12.78 -8.12
N LEU A 122 -14.54 -12.32 -7.00
CA LEU A 122 -13.12 -12.54 -6.68
C LEU A 122 -12.90 -13.71 -5.72
N ASN A 123 -13.98 -14.24 -5.14
CA ASN A 123 -13.97 -15.12 -3.97
C ASN A 123 -13.20 -14.49 -2.79
N TYR A 124 -13.35 -13.19 -2.59
CA TYR A 124 -12.66 -12.43 -1.56
C TYR A 124 -13.18 -12.78 -0.17
N SER A 125 -12.27 -13.04 0.76
CA SER A 125 -12.54 -13.18 2.18
C SER A 125 -11.61 -12.28 2.96
N GLY A 126 -12.16 -11.21 3.52
CA GLY A 126 -11.40 -10.19 4.24
C GLY A 126 -12.32 -9.15 4.87
N ILE A 127 -11.71 -8.05 5.31
CA ILE A 127 -12.40 -6.89 5.85
C ILE A 127 -12.11 -5.70 4.95
N LEU A 128 -13.14 -5.11 4.36
CA LEU A 128 -13.01 -3.84 3.65
C LEU A 128 -13.18 -2.68 4.63
N THR A 129 -12.34 -1.66 4.48
CA THR A 129 -12.42 -0.42 5.25
C THR A 129 -12.84 0.71 4.31
N VAL A 130 -14.05 1.23 4.55
CA VAL A 130 -14.64 2.32 3.77
C VAL A 130 -14.67 3.57 4.64
N PRO A 131 -13.94 4.65 4.31
CA PRO A 131 -14.09 5.91 5.01
C PRO A 131 -15.47 6.49 4.66
N ASN A 132 -16.28 6.83 5.67
CA ASN A 132 -17.64 7.33 5.47
C ASN A 132 -17.94 8.63 6.24
N GLY A 133 -16.96 9.17 6.97
CA GLY A 133 -17.00 10.48 7.61
C GLY A 133 -16.10 11.53 6.94
N ASP A 134 -15.93 12.66 7.62
CA ASP A 134 -15.09 13.77 7.19
C ASP A 134 -13.61 13.41 7.27
N PHE A 135 -12.82 13.88 6.30
CA PHE A 135 -11.36 13.83 6.36
C PHE A 135 -10.85 14.65 7.56
N ILE A 136 -9.96 14.06 8.35
CA ILE A 136 -9.36 14.69 9.53
C ILE A 136 -7.91 15.09 9.24
N ASP A 137 -7.09 14.13 8.84
CA ASP A 137 -5.66 14.30 8.58
C ASP A 137 -5.17 13.17 7.69
N SER A 138 -3.95 13.26 7.18
CA SER A 138 -3.31 12.19 6.44
C SER A 138 -1.83 12.12 6.78
N ASP A 139 -1.35 10.90 7.02
CA ASP A 139 0.06 10.63 6.85
C ASP A 139 0.38 10.36 5.38
N ASN A 140 1.65 10.52 5.06
CA ASN A 140 2.16 10.48 3.69
C ASN A 140 2.37 9.03 3.18
N PHE A 141 1.91 7.99 3.87
CA PHE A 141 2.33 6.62 3.57
C PHE A 141 1.15 5.64 3.37
N GLY A 142 1.07 4.94 2.23
CA GLY A 142 0.01 3.94 2.02
C GLY A 142 -1.41 4.51 2.14
N PHE A 143 -2.34 3.77 2.73
CA PHE A 143 -3.70 4.25 3.04
C PHE A 143 -3.81 4.88 4.43
N SER A 144 -2.91 5.81 4.77
CA SER A 144 -2.84 6.43 6.11
C SER A 144 -3.64 7.74 6.24
N SER A 145 -4.75 7.86 5.51
CA SER A 145 -5.71 8.94 5.71
C SER A 145 -6.67 8.64 6.86
N TYR A 146 -6.90 9.64 7.69
CA TYR A 146 -7.75 9.59 8.88
C TYR A 146 -9.08 10.29 8.62
N TYR A 147 -10.16 9.63 9.06
CA TYR A 147 -11.54 10.08 8.87
C TYR A 147 -12.30 10.02 10.19
N SER A 148 -13.39 10.79 10.30
CA SER A 148 -14.21 10.82 11.52
C SER A 148 -15.00 9.53 11.76
N SER A 149 -15.39 8.82 10.70
CA SER A 149 -16.00 7.49 10.80
C SER A 149 -15.61 6.57 9.64
N TYR A 150 -15.76 5.27 9.89
CA TYR A 150 -15.45 4.18 8.97
C TYR A 150 -16.56 3.15 8.96
N LEU A 151 -16.98 2.72 7.77
CA LEU A 151 -17.82 1.55 7.57
C LEU A 151 -16.92 0.32 7.36
N ILE A 152 -17.01 -0.64 8.28
CA ILE A 152 -16.23 -1.88 8.29
C ILE A 152 -17.09 -3.02 7.76
N LEU A 153 -16.64 -3.70 6.71
CA LEU A 153 -17.38 -4.74 6.01
C LEU A 153 -16.61 -6.06 6.05
N THR A 154 -17.11 -7.07 6.74
CA THR A 154 -16.53 -8.43 6.70
C THR A 154 -17.17 -9.22 5.57
N LEU A 155 -16.32 -9.77 4.69
CA LEU A 155 -16.73 -10.64 3.60
C LEU A 155 -16.24 -12.08 3.77
N ARG A 156 -17.04 -13.01 3.29
CA ARG A 156 -16.73 -14.44 3.19
C ARG A 156 -17.10 -14.90 1.79
N ASN A 157 -16.09 -15.17 0.96
CA ASN A 157 -16.27 -15.58 -0.44
C ASN A 157 -17.20 -14.62 -1.20
N ASP A 158 -16.85 -13.33 -1.18
CA ASP A 158 -17.61 -12.19 -1.71
C ASP A 158 -18.94 -11.88 -1.00
N ILE A 159 -19.39 -12.70 -0.05
CA ILE A 159 -20.65 -12.46 0.68
C ILE A 159 -20.38 -11.55 1.87
N LEU A 160 -21.07 -10.41 1.94
CA LEU A 160 -21.09 -9.52 3.10
C LEU A 160 -21.81 -10.21 4.26
N THR A 161 -21.07 -10.59 5.29
CA THR A 161 -21.61 -11.33 6.45
C THR A 161 -21.80 -10.46 7.68
N LYS A 162 -21.04 -9.37 7.78
CA LYS A 162 -21.12 -8.43 8.90
C LYS A 162 -20.71 -7.04 8.45
N ASN A 163 -21.42 -6.02 8.90
CA ASN A 163 -21.01 -4.64 8.75
C ASN A 163 -21.22 -3.88 10.05
N LYS A 164 -20.43 -2.81 10.25
CA LYS A 164 -20.61 -1.87 11.36
C LYS A 164 -19.95 -0.55 11.02
N GLU A 165 -20.59 0.54 11.38
CA GLU A 165 -19.97 1.86 11.40
C GLU A 165 -19.21 2.05 12.72
N LEU A 166 -17.97 2.50 12.61
CA LEU A 166 -17.10 2.82 13.74
C LEU A 166 -16.72 4.29 13.68
N GLN A 167 -16.81 4.99 14.80
CA GLN A 167 -16.18 6.30 14.93
C GLN A 167 -14.67 6.15 14.97
N ASN A 168 -13.93 7.24 14.70
CA ASN A 168 -12.47 7.25 14.62
C ASN A 168 -11.79 6.50 15.78
N GLU A 169 -12.17 6.80 17.02
CA GLU A 169 -11.60 6.14 18.21
C GLU A 169 -11.86 4.63 18.26
N GLU A 170 -13.05 4.19 17.83
CA GLU A 170 -13.42 2.78 17.77
C GLU A 170 -12.64 2.05 16.68
N TYR A 171 -12.45 2.71 15.53
CA TYR A 171 -11.65 2.19 14.42
C TYR A 171 -10.18 2.02 14.81
N ILE A 172 -9.59 2.98 15.51
CA ILE A 172 -8.21 2.87 16.03
C ILE A 172 -8.11 1.67 16.98
N LYS A 173 -9.06 1.52 17.92
CA LYS A 173 -9.09 0.37 18.83
C LYS A 173 -9.24 -0.96 18.07
N PHE A 174 -10.05 -0.97 16.99
CA PHE A 174 -10.20 -2.12 16.10
C PHE A 174 -8.87 -2.48 15.40
N LYS A 175 -8.18 -1.52 14.79
CA LYS A 175 -6.87 -1.72 14.15
C LYS A 175 -5.81 -2.23 15.13
N ILE A 176 -5.78 -1.70 16.35
CA ILE A 176 -4.88 -2.17 17.41
C ILE A 176 -5.19 -3.64 17.78
N ARG A 177 -6.48 -4.02 17.87
CA ARG A 177 -6.86 -5.43 18.11
C ARG A 177 -6.42 -6.32 16.94
N GLN A 178 -6.66 -5.91 15.70
CA GLN A 178 -6.19 -6.67 14.53
C GLN A 178 -4.68 -6.89 14.58
N PHE A 179 -3.90 -5.84 14.86
CA PHE A 179 -2.45 -5.98 14.92
C PHE A 179 -1.97 -6.90 16.04
N LYS A 180 -2.60 -6.85 17.22
CA LYS A 180 -2.29 -7.78 18.31
C LYS A 180 -2.56 -9.24 17.95
N GLU A 181 -3.61 -9.52 17.17
CA GLU A 181 -3.84 -10.87 16.66
C GLU A 181 -2.85 -11.23 15.53
N PHE A 182 -2.53 -10.27 14.65
CA PHE A 182 -1.50 -10.45 13.62
C PHE A 182 -0.15 -10.84 14.22
N GLN A 183 0.27 -10.23 15.33
CA GLN A 183 1.53 -10.55 16.03
C GLN A 183 1.66 -12.03 16.45
N LYS A 184 0.55 -12.78 16.51
CA LYS A 184 0.54 -14.20 16.86
C LYS A 184 0.65 -15.13 15.64
N THR A 185 0.63 -14.58 14.43
CA THR A 185 0.58 -15.33 13.17
C THR A 185 1.98 -15.70 12.66
N LYS A 186 2.04 -16.63 11.70
CA LYS A 186 3.30 -16.96 11.02
C LYS A 186 3.72 -15.83 10.08
N GLU A 187 2.74 -15.16 9.50
CA GLU A 187 2.89 -14.03 8.58
C GLU A 187 3.59 -12.87 9.27
N TYR A 188 3.25 -12.57 10.53
CA TYR A 188 3.98 -11.58 11.32
C TYR A 188 5.45 -11.98 11.53
N ARG A 189 5.72 -13.25 11.86
CA ARG A 189 7.10 -13.72 12.04
C ARG A 189 7.91 -13.56 10.75
N ILE A 190 7.32 -13.89 9.60
CA ILE A 190 7.95 -13.71 8.28
C ILE A 190 8.19 -12.23 8.02
N ALA A 191 7.20 -11.36 8.25
CA ALA A 191 7.34 -9.92 8.04
C ALA A 191 8.44 -9.30 8.94
N TYR A 192 8.52 -9.76 10.19
CA TYR A 192 9.57 -9.35 11.13
C TYR A 192 10.97 -9.81 10.67
N GLU A 193 11.11 -11.07 10.25
CA GLU A 193 12.37 -11.61 9.72
C GLU A 193 12.81 -10.88 8.44
N ASN A 194 11.87 -10.58 7.53
CA ASN A 194 12.12 -9.80 6.33
C ASN A 194 12.59 -8.39 6.65
N TYR A 195 11.94 -7.67 7.58
CA TYR A 195 12.39 -6.34 7.98
C TYR A 195 13.85 -6.32 8.46
N ILE A 196 14.24 -7.30 9.27
CA ILE A 196 15.62 -7.44 9.75
C ILE A 196 16.58 -7.75 8.59
N LYS A 197 16.17 -8.63 7.68
CA LYS A 197 16.95 -8.97 6.49
C LYS A 197 17.17 -7.75 5.60
N ASP A 198 16.11 -7.01 5.27
CA ASP A 198 16.14 -5.82 4.42
C ASP A 198 17.01 -4.72 5.06
N THR A 199 16.90 -4.54 6.38
CA THR A 199 17.76 -3.58 7.12
C THR A 199 19.24 -3.91 6.95
N ARG A 200 19.60 -5.20 7.00
CA ARG A 200 20.98 -5.66 6.80
C ARG A 200 21.43 -5.52 5.35
N GLU A 201 20.57 -5.86 4.39
CA GLU A 201 20.89 -5.72 2.97
C GLU A 201 21.07 -4.24 2.59
N ASN A 202 20.28 -3.34 3.16
CA ASN A 202 20.46 -1.89 3.02
C ASN A 202 21.79 -1.41 3.66
N GLU A 203 22.16 -1.92 4.83
CA GLU A 203 23.48 -1.62 5.44
C GLU A 203 24.64 -2.07 4.52
N GLU A 204 24.58 -3.30 4.02
CA GLU A 204 25.59 -3.86 3.12
C GLU A 204 25.69 -3.05 1.81
N TRP A 205 24.55 -2.62 1.26
CA TRP A 205 24.48 -1.81 0.05
C TRP A 205 25.01 -0.38 0.28
N ASP A 206 24.54 0.33 1.31
CA ASP A 206 24.97 1.70 1.64
C ASP A 206 26.47 1.79 1.96
N LEU A 207 27.03 0.73 2.56
CA LEU A 207 28.45 0.66 2.92
C LEU A 207 29.33 -0.04 1.86
N SER A 208 28.77 -0.39 0.70
CA SER A 208 29.53 -1.01 -0.39
C SER A 208 30.61 -0.07 -0.94
N ASP A 209 31.67 -0.63 -1.53
CA ASP A 209 32.73 0.15 -2.15
C ASP A 209 32.18 1.07 -3.25
N GLU A 210 31.18 0.61 -4.00
CA GLU A 210 30.55 1.39 -5.07
C GLU A 210 29.84 2.64 -4.56
N ASN A 211 29.05 2.51 -3.49
CA ASN A 211 28.28 3.62 -2.92
C ASN A 211 29.12 4.54 -2.03
N THR A 212 30.24 4.05 -1.51
CA THR A 212 31.12 4.83 -0.62
C THR A 212 32.31 5.47 -1.33
N LYS A 213 32.57 5.17 -2.62
CA LYS A 213 33.76 5.63 -3.36
C LYS A 213 33.96 7.15 -3.39
N GLU A 214 32.87 7.93 -3.39
CA GLU A 214 32.90 9.40 -3.44
C GLU A 214 32.68 10.06 -2.08
N LEU A 215 32.44 9.27 -1.03
CA LEU A 215 32.14 9.76 0.31
C LEU A 215 33.43 9.98 1.12
N SER A 216 33.40 11.00 1.98
CA SER A 216 34.44 11.23 2.98
C SER A 216 34.40 10.17 4.09
N LYS A 217 35.52 10.04 4.83
CA LYS A 217 35.60 9.12 5.98
C LYS A 217 34.56 9.47 7.05
N GLU A 218 34.27 10.75 7.21
CA GLU A 218 33.30 11.29 8.15
C GLU A 218 31.87 10.91 7.76
N GLU A 219 31.51 10.97 6.48
CA GLU A 219 30.21 10.51 5.97
C GLU A 219 30.04 9.01 6.14
N ILE A 220 31.05 8.21 5.75
CA ILE A 220 31.03 6.75 5.96
C ILE A 220 30.89 6.41 7.46
N LYS A 221 31.54 7.17 8.34
CA LYS A 221 31.41 7.01 9.80
C LYS A 221 29.99 7.33 10.29
N GLN A 222 29.32 8.31 9.70
CA GLN A 222 27.92 8.62 10.03
C GLN A 222 26.98 7.50 9.61
N ILE A 223 27.13 6.96 8.40
CA ILE A 223 26.33 5.82 7.91
C ILE A 223 26.54 4.60 8.83
N LYS A 224 27.78 4.26 9.16
CA LYS A 224 28.07 3.18 10.13
C LYS A 224 27.44 3.42 11.49
N LYS A 225 27.43 4.68 11.96
CA LYS A 225 26.78 5.03 13.23
C LYS A 225 25.26 4.85 13.15
N GLN A 226 24.62 5.18 12.03
CA GLN A 226 23.19 4.96 11.81
C GLN A 226 22.83 3.48 11.95
N TYR A 227 23.56 2.59 11.28
CA TYR A 227 23.32 1.14 11.34
C TYR A 227 23.80 0.47 12.63
N SER A 228 24.72 1.10 13.38
CA SER A 228 25.17 0.55 14.68
C SER A 228 24.05 0.39 15.70
N LYS A 229 22.97 1.19 15.58
CA LYS A 229 21.76 1.05 16.39
C LYS A 229 20.82 0.09 15.67
N LYS A 230 20.75 -1.16 16.14
CA LYS A 230 19.76 -2.12 15.65
C LYS A 230 18.34 -1.61 15.95
N PRO A 231 17.38 -1.84 15.02
CA PRO A 231 15.99 -1.49 15.26
C PRO A 231 15.45 -2.27 16.47
N THR A 232 14.74 -1.56 17.33
CA THR A 232 14.01 -2.12 18.47
C THR A 232 12.75 -2.83 17.98
N LYS A 233 12.21 -3.74 18.80
CA LYS A 233 10.94 -4.41 18.50
C LYS A 233 9.82 -3.40 18.27
N ASP A 234 9.76 -2.33 19.06
CA ASP A 234 8.71 -1.31 18.95
C ASP A 234 8.81 -0.52 17.64
N GLU A 235 10.04 -0.20 17.18
CA GLU A 235 10.24 0.44 15.87
C GLU A 235 9.74 -0.47 14.74
N ILE A 236 10.01 -1.78 14.81
CA ILE A 236 9.54 -2.77 13.83
C ILE A 236 8.02 -2.95 13.91
N ASP A 237 7.46 -3.06 15.11
CA ASP A 237 6.01 -3.18 15.32
C ASP A 237 5.27 -1.97 14.76
N ASN A 238 5.77 -0.75 15.00
CA ASN A 238 5.17 0.46 14.46
C ASN A 238 5.19 0.48 12.94
N PHE A 239 6.31 0.07 12.33
CA PHE A 239 6.38 -0.10 10.88
C PHE A 239 5.35 -1.14 10.41
N LEU A 240 5.36 -2.35 10.98
CA LEU A 240 4.45 -3.40 10.57
C LEU A 240 2.97 -3.04 10.82
N PHE A 241 2.64 -2.28 11.86
CA PHE A 241 1.29 -1.79 12.12
C PHE A 241 0.76 -0.92 10.98
N MET A 242 1.62 -0.09 10.41
CA MET A 242 1.29 0.80 9.30
C MET A 242 1.31 0.09 7.94
N MET A 243 2.23 -0.87 7.77
CA MET A 243 2.55 -1.48 6.48
C MET A 243 1.81 -2.77 6.17
N SER A 244 1.44 -3.51 7.20
CA SER A 244 0.98 -4.89 7.03
C SER A 244 -0.46 -4.92 6.56
N ASN A 245 -0.77 -5.87 5.67
CA ASN A 245 -2.14 -6.12 5.26
C ASN A 245 -2.91 -6.86 6.38
N LEU A 246 -3.68 -6.10 7.17
CA LEU A 246 -4.47 -6.62 8.28
C LEU A 246 -5.88 -7.05 7.87
N GLU A 247 -6.26 -6.96 6.60
CA GLU A 247 -7.64 -7.21 6.14
C GLU A 247 -8.09 -8.66 6.38
N LYS A 248 -7.14 -9.61 6.44
CA LYS A 248 -7.38 -11.04 6.67
C LYS A 248 -7.45 -11.39 8.16
N ILE A 249 -7.20 -10.43 9.06
CA ILE A 249 -7.21 -10.62 10.51
C ILE A 249 -8.58 -10.24 11.08
N TYR A 250 -9.38 -11.26 11.40
CA TYR A 250 -10.71 -11.07 11.96
C TYR A 250 -10.64 -10.87 13.47
N VAL A 251 -11.20 -9.76 13.93
CA VAL A 251 -11.38 -9.45 15.35
C VAL A 251 -12.80 -8.95 15.57
N ASP A 252 -13.27 -9.02 16.81
CA ASP A 252 -14.59 -8.48 17.15
C ASP A 252 -14.61 -6.95 17.10
N TYR A 253 -15.72 -6.46 16.57
CA TYR A 253 -16.08 -5.05 16.44
C TYR A 253 -17.58 -4.88 16.50
#